data_AF-A0A5C3PIN8-F1
#
_entry.id   AF-A0A5C3PIN8-F1
#
_cell.length_a   1.000
_cell.length_b   1.000
_cell.length_c   1.000
_cell.angle_alpha   90.00
_cell.angle_beta   90.00
_cell.angle_gamma   90.00
#
_symmetry.space_group_name_H-M   'P 1'
#
loop_
_entity.id
_entity.type
_entity.pdbx_description
1 polymer ?
#
loop_
_entity_poly.entity_id
_entity_poly.type
_entity_poly.pdbx_seq_one_letter_code
_entity_poly.pdbx_strand_id
1 'polypeptide(L)'
;KDIFDAAALREFLGPDGKTPFSQQPDGSVHLVFSLFIDWFNPFGNKKAGKSHSIGAMYLICMNLPPHLRYRPENIYLAGIIPGPSEPKLHQINHLL
;
A
#
# COMPACT_ATOMS: atom_id res chain seq x y z
N LYS A 1 12.66 -16.02 -2.13
CA LYS A 1 12.36 -15.52 -0.76
C LYS A 1 11.23 -14.52 -0.89
N ASP A 2 10.21 -14.68 -0.07
CA ASP A 2 9.00 -13.88 -0.05
C ASP A 2 9.02 -12.86 1.11
N ILE A 3 8.10 -11.89 1.13
CA ILE A 3 8.02 -10.91 2.23
C ILE A 3 7.72 -11.61 3.56
N PHE A 4 6.93 -12.68 3.54
CA PHE A 4 6.63 -13.48 4.74
C PHE A 4 7.84 -14.24 5.31
N ASP A 5 8.95 -14.33 4.57
CA ASP A 5 10.20 -14.88 5.10
C ASP A 5 10.96 -13.86 5.96
N ALA A 6 10.58 -12.57 5.92
CA ALA A 6 11.23 -11.53 6.69
C ALA A 6 10.94 -11.66 8.19
N ALA A 7 11.97 -11.44 9.01
CA ALA A 7 11.85 -11.50 10.48
C ALA A 7 10.72 -10.61 11.00
N ALA A 8 10.62 -9.38 10.45
CA ALA A 8 9.58 -8.43 10.82
C ALA A 8 8.15 -8.99 10.71
N LEU A 9 7.82 -9.80 9.70
CA LEU A 9 6.49 -10.39 9.57
C LEU A 9 6.34 -11.72 10.33
N ARG A 10 7.42 -12.49 10.46
CA ARG A 10 7.41 -13.75 11.22
C ARG A 10 7.25 -13.53 12.72
N GLU A 11 7.83 -12.45 13.21
CA GLU A 11 7.86 -12.07 14.62
C GLU A 11 6.78 -11.04 14.97
N PHE A 12 6.03 -10.53 13.98
CA PHE A 12 4.89 -9.65 14.23
C PHE A 12 3.81 -10.42 15.00
N LEU A 13 3.53 -9.98 16.22
CA LEU A 13 2.53 -10.59 17.09
C LEU A 13 1.15 -9.99 16.81
N GLY A 14 0.12 -10.83 16.93
CA GLY A 14 -1.27 -10.41 16.86
C GLY A 14 -1.69 -9.61 18.09
N PRO A 15 -2.98 -9.19 18.14
CA PRO A 15 -3.50 -8.36 19.21
C PRO A 15 -3.37 -8.94 20.63
N ASP A 16 -3.19 -10.26 20.76
CA ASP A 16 -2.98 -10.94 22.04
C ASP A 16 -1.54 -10.79 22.58
N GLY A 17 -0.63 -10.23 21.78
CA GLY A 17 0.78 -10.05 22.11
C GLY A 17 1.56 -11.36 22.31
N LYS A 18 1.04 -12.49 21.81
CA LYS A 18 1.64 -13.82 22.01
C LYS A 18 1.68 -14.64 20.73
N THR A 19 0.60 -14.60 19.96
CA THR A 19 0.46 -15.43 18.76
C THR A 19 1.03 -14.67 17.56
N PRO A 20 1.89 -15.27 16.71
CA PRO A 20 2.32 -14.63 15.48
C PRO A 20 1.11 -14.27 14.61
N PHE A 21 1.08 -13.06 14.06
CA PHE A 21 -0.01 -12.57 13.21
C PHE A 21 -0.24 -13.43 11.97
N SER A 22 0.79 -14.15 11.51
CA SER A 22 0.67 -15.12 10.41
C SER A 22 -0.21 -16.32 10.75
N GLN A 23 -0.41 -16.63 12.04
CA GLN A 23 -1.38 -17.63 12.46
C GLN A 23 -2.79 -17.03 12.45
N GLN A 24 -3.74 -17.79 11.91
CA GLN A 24 -5.14 -17.38 11.73
C GLN A 24 -6.05 -18.27 12.59
N PRO A 25 -6.10 -18.05 13.92
CA PRO A 25 -6.95 -18.82 14.82
C PRO A 25 -8.43 -18.47 14.62
N ASP A 26 -9.31 -19.38 15.03
CA ASP A 26 -10.75 -19.12 15.20
C ASP A 26 -11.48 -18.53 13.96
N GLY A 27 -11.04 -18.93 12.76
CA GLY A 27 -11.63 -18.43 11.51
C GLY A 27 -11.29 -16.97 11.21
N SER A 28 -10.30 -16.39 11.89
CA SER A 28 -9.81 -15.05 11.59
C SER A 28 -9.13 -15.02 10.22
N VAL A 29 -9.11 -13.84 9.59
CA VAL A 29 -8.34 -13.60 8.37
C VAL A 29 -7.40 -12.44 8.63
N HIS A 30 -6.10 -12.73 8.60
CA HIS A 30 -5.06 -11.75 8.84
C HIS A 30 -4.39 -11.39 7.50
N LEU A 31 -4.60 -10.14 7.07
CA LEU A 31 -4.13 -9.65 5.78
C LEU A 31 -2.94 -8.71 5.95
N VAL A 32 -1.95 -8.89 5.09
CA VAL A 32 -0.80 -8.00 4.95
C VAL A 32 -0.93 -7.30 3.60
N PHE A 33 -0.90 -5.98 3.63
CA PHE A 33 -0.91 -5.15 2.43
C PHE A 33 0.38 -4.37 2.29
N SER A 34 0.89 -4.27 1.07
CA SER A 34 1.84 -3.23 0.71
C SER A 34 1.08 -1.98 0.27
N LEU A 35 1.45 -0.83 0.84
CA LEU A 35 0.92 0.47 0.46
C LEU A 35 1.88 1.17 -0.50
N PHE A 36 1.36 1.62 -1.63
CA PHE A 36 2.07 2.43 -2.61
C PHE A 36 1.37 3.78 -2.76
N ILE A 37 2.14 4.86 -2.77
CA ILE A 37 1.64 6.20 -3.06
C ILE A 37 2.51 6.78 -4.16
N ASP A 38 1.89 7.15 -5.28
CA ASP A 38 2.57 7.72 -6.43
C ASP A 38 1.89 9.01 -6.90
N TRP A 39 2.69 9.95 -7.40
CA TRP A 39 2.27 11.28 -7.83
C TRP A 39 2.44 11.41 -9.33
N PHE A 40 1.37 11.80 -10.02
CA PHE A 40 1.41 11.96 -11.47
C PHE A 40 0.58 13.14 -11.95
N ASN A 41 0.88 13.60 -13.16
CA ASN A 41 0.09 14.62 -13.83
C ASN A 41 -1.06 13.97 -14.60
N PRO A 42 -2.34 14.16 -14.19
CA PRO A 42 -3.46 13.53 -14.87
C PRO A 42 -3.69 14.09 -16.28
N PHE A 43 -3.12 15.25 -16.60
CA PHE A 43 -3.19 15.88 -17.92
C PHE A 43 -1.96 15.58 -18.80
N GLY A 44 -1.03 14.77 -18.29
CA GLY A 44 0.23 14.41 -18.95
C GLY A 44 1.29 15.52 -18.90
N ASN A 45 2.55 15.11 -19.05
CA ASN A 45 3.69 16.01 -18.99
C ASN A 45 4.00 16.60 -20.37
N LYS A 46 3.59 17.84 -20.63
CA LYS A 46 3.94 18.62 -21.83
C LYS A 46 4.87 19.77 -21.44
N LYS A 47 5.89 20.08 -22.27
CA LYS A 47 6.88 21.15 -22.00
C LYS A 47 6.28 22.54 -21.72
N ALA A 48 5.07 22.81 -22.21
CA ALA A 48 4.32 24.05 -21.96
C ALA A 48 2.94 23.80 -21.29
N GLY A 49 2.73 22.60 -20.73
CA GLY A 49 1.48 22.23 -20.05
C GLY A 49 1.43 22.75 -18.62
N LYS A 50 0.22 22.89 -18.07
CA LYS A 50 0.03 23.20 -16.65
C LYS A 50 0.60 22.06 -15.81
N SER A 51 1.44 22.40 -14.83
CA SER A 51 1.84 21.45 -13.79
C SER A 51 0.64 21.21 -12.88
N HIS A 52 0.20 19.96 -12.79
CA HIS A 52 -0.82 19.49 -11.86
C HIS A 52 -0.36 18.13 -11.38
N SER A 53 -0.31 17.91 -10.07
CA SER A 53 0.02 16.62 -9.48
C SER A 53 -1.16 16.12 -8.67
N ILE A 54 -1.57 14.88 -8.89
CA ILE A 54 -2.49 14.14 -8.03
C ILE A 54 -1.79 12.89 -7.51
N GLY A 55 -2.20 12.44 -6.33
CA GLY A 55 -1.67 11.22 -5.72
C GLY A 55 -2.64 10.06 -5.90
N ALA A 56 -2.13 8.87 -6.15
CA ALA A 56 -2.90 7.64 -6.05
C ALA A 56 -2.33 6.74 -4.97
N MET A 57 -3.21 6.21 -4.13
CA MET A 57 -2.89 5.26 -3.06
C MET A 57 -3.35 3.86 -3.48
N TYR A 58 -2.41 2.92 -3.58
CA TYR A 58 -2.69 1.54 -3.95
C TYR A 58 -2.36 0.60 -2.81
N LEU A 59 -3.22 -0.41 -2.60
CA LEU A 59 -2.97 -1.52 -1.70
C LEU A 59 -2.81 -2.81 -2.51
N ILE A 60 -1.80 -3.60 -2.16
CA ILE A 60 -1.52 -4.89 -2.78
C ILE A 60 -1.58 -5.96 -1.70
N CYS A 61 -2.49 -6.92 -1.85
CA CYS A 61 -2.64 -8.01 -0.89
C CYS A 61 -1.48 -9.00 -1.02
N MET A 62 -0.60 -9.03 -0.02
CA MET A 62 0.60 -9.87 -0.03
C MET A 62 0.26 -11.34 0.22
N ASN A 63 -0.90 -11.63 0.82
CA ASN A 63 -1.36 -13.01 1.07
C ASN A 63 -1.67 -13.78 -0.23
N LEU A 64 -1.83 -13.11 -1.37
CA LEU A 64 -1.96 -13.78 -2.66
C LEU A 64 -0.64 -14.46 -3.08
N PRO A 65 -0.69 -15.55 -3.87
CA PRO A 65 0.48 -16.11 -4.52
C PRO A 65 1.29 -15.03 -5.26
N PRO A 66 2.64 -15.06 -5.22
CA PRO A 66 3.48 -13.96 -5.73
C PRO A 66 3.16 -13.52 -7.17
N HIS A 67 2.82 -14.47 -8.05
CA HIS A 67 2.50 -14.22 -9.46
C HIS A 67 1.09 -13.61 -9.69
N LEU A 68 0.28 -13.49 -8.65
CA LEU A 68 -1.06 -12.88 -8.70
C LEU A 68 -1.09 -11.46 -8.12
N ARG A 69 -0.19 -11.13 -7.17
CA ARG A 69 -0.23 -9.89 -6.37
C ARG A 69 -0.33 -8.62 -7.20
N TYR A 70 0.48 -8.51 -8.26
CA TYR A 70 0.61 -7.30 -9.08
C TYR A 70 -0.22 -7.34 -10.37
N ARG A 71 -1.14 -8.30 -10.51
CA ARG A 71 -2.07 -8.27 -11.64
C ARG A 71 -3.03 -7.09 -11.46
N PRO A 72 -3.39 -6.36 -12.53
CA PRO A 72 -4.25 -5.18 -12.43
C PRO A 72 -5.55 -5.43 -11.64
N GLU A 73 -6.16 -6.61 -11.78
CA GLU A 73 -7.38 -7.00 -11.06
C GLU A 73 -7.20 -7.19 -9.54
N ASN A 74 -5.97 -7.36 -9.07
CA ASN A 74 -5.64 -7.56 -7.64
C ASN A 74 -5.01 -6.33 -6.98
N ILE A 75 -4.87 -5.23 -7.73
CA ILE A 75 -4.41 -3.95 -7.19
C ILE A 75 -5.64 -3.15 -6.76
N TYR A 76 -5.73 -2.83 -5.47
CA TYR A 76 -6.83 -2.04 -4.93
C TYR A 76 -6.45 -0.56 -4.89
N LEU A 77 -7.16 0.28 -5.66
CA LEU A 77 -7.07 1.73 -5.54
C LEU A 77 -7.79 2.18 -4.27
N ALA A 78 -7.03 2.41 -3.20
CA ALA A 78 -7.55 2.80 -1.90
C ALA A 78 -7.98 4.27 -1.82
N GLY A 79 -7.38 5.14 -2.64
CA GLY A 79 -7.74 6.55 -2.65
C GLY A 79 -7.00 7.39 -3.69
N ILE A 80 -7.55 8.59 -3.91
CA ILE A 80 -6.93 9.63 -4.74
C ILE A 80 -6.73 10.87 -3.86
N ILE A 81 -5.51 11.39 -3.84
CA ILE A 81 -5.14 12.62 -3.16
C ILE A 81 -5.26 13.76 -4.17
N PRO A 82 -6.16 14.74 -3.94
CA PRO A 82 -6.39 15.81 -4.89
C PRO A 82 -5.16 16.72 -5.02
N GLY A 83 -4.98 17.27 -6.21
CA GLY A 83 -3.96 18.26 -6.50
C GLY A 83 -4.30 19.68 -6.01
N PRO A 84 -3.60 20.71 -6.50
CA PRO A 84 -2.79 20.73 -7.73
C PRO A 84 -1.32 20.36 -7.54
N SER A 85 -0.86 20.16 -6.32
CA SER A 85 0.54 19.88 -5.99
C SER A 85 0.64 18.81 -4.91
N GLU A 86 1.78 18.14 -4.86
CA GLU A 86 2.09 17.16 -3.83
C GLU A 86 2.02 17.80 -2.44
N PRO A 87 1.39 17.12 -1.46
CA PRO A 87 1.41 17.56 -0.07
C PRO A 87 2.84 17.50 0.47
N LYS A 88 3.16 18.41 1.39
CA LYS A 88 4.45 18.42 2.06
C LYS A 88 4.58 17.21 2.97
N LEU A 89 5.82 16.74 3.18
CA LEU A 89 6.13 15.56 3.98
C LEU A 89 5.40 15.53 5.35
N HIS A 90 5.41 16.65 6.09
CA HIS A 90 4.75 16.70 7.40
C HIS A 90 3.23 16.49 7.32
N GLN A 91 2.57 16.85 6.21
CA GLN A 91 1.13 16.63 6.02
C GLN A 91 0.82 15.15 5.80
N ILE A 92 1.75 14.40 5.21
CA ILE A 92 1.62 12.96 4.93
C ILE A 92 2.00 12.14 6.16
N ASN A 93 3.04 12.54 6.91
CA ASN A 93 3.53 11.82 8.10
C ASN A 93 2.51 11.67 9.24
N HIS A 94 1.45 12.48 9.25
CA HIS A 94 0.37 12.30 10.23
C HIS A 94 -0.64 11.21 9.83
N LEU A 95 -0.56 10.72 8.59
CA LEU A 95 -1.50 9.77 8.00
C LEU A 95 -0.85 8.39 7.75
N LEU A 96 0.49 8.32 7.76
CA LEU A 96 1.32 7.13 7.51
C LEU A 96 2.36 6.97 8.63
#